data_AF-A0A954JC55-F1
#
_entry.id   AF-A0A954JC55-F1
#
_cell.length_a   1.000
_cell.length_b   1.000
_cell.length_c   1.000
_cell.angle_alpha   90.00
_cell.angle_beta   90.00
_cell.angle_gamma   90.00
#
_symmetry.space_group_name_H-M   'P 1'
#
loop_
_entity.id
_entity.type
_entity.pdbx_description
1 polymer ?
#
loop_
_entity_poly.entity_id
_entity_poly.type
_entity_poly.pdbx_seq_one_letter_code
_entity_poly.pdbx_strand_id
1 'polypeptide(L)'
;MRILKKIMTRCWQACLLAQSREKYARSLGVRLGKQCRLIGVNSRTFGSEPYLISLGDHVEITDGVRFITHDGAVWVGRDAHPQLDVIKPIQIGNNVFIGMNSILLP
;
A
#
# COMPACT_ATOMS: atom_id res chain seq x y z
N MET A 1 -15.43 23.19 3.83
CA MET A 1 -15.44 21.97 4.68
C MET A 1 -14.58 20.80 4.18
N ARG A 2 -14.50 20.50 2.86
CA ARG A 2 -13.70 19.37 2.32
C ARG A 2 -12.18 19.49 2.53
N ILE A 3 -11.61 20.68 2.33
CA ILE A 3 -10.15 20.91 2.44
C ILE A 3 -9.66 20.71 3.88
N LEU A 4 -10.38 21.27 4.85
CA LEU A 4 -10.04 21.15 6.27
C LEU A 4 -10.02 19.67 6.71
N LYS A 5 -11.05 18.89 6.31
CA LYS A 5 -11.08 17.44 6.55
C LYS A 5 -9.88 16.71 5.95
N LYS A 6 -9.47 17.08 4.74
CA LYS A 6 -8.32 16.47 4.05
C LYS A 6 -7.02 16.78 4.78
N ILE A 7 -6.81 18.03 5.21
CA ILE A 7 -5.64 18.44 5.99
C ILE A 7 -5.60 17.68 7.32
N MET A 8 -6.71 17.67 8.06
CA MET A 8 -6.81 16.94 9.33
C MET A 8 -6.49 15.44 9.15
N THR A 9 -7.02 14.82 8.10
CA THR A 9 -6.76 13.39 7.81
C THR A 9 -5.28 13.15 7.57
N ARG A 10 -4.59 14.03 6.82
CA ARG A 10 -3.15 13.91 6.56
C ARG A 10 -2.32 14.11 7.83
N CYS A 11 -2.67 15.09 8.68
CA CYS A 11 -2.01 15.29 9.96
C CYS A 11 -2.19 14.05 10.86
N TRP A 12 -3.40 13.50 10.92
CA TRP A 12 -3.68 12.29 11.68
C TRP A 12 -2.90 11.07 11.16
N GLN A 13 -2.86 10.87 9.83
CA GLN A 13 -2.06 9.83 9.19
C GLN A 13 -0.57 9.98 9.46
N ALA A 14 -0.03 11.21 9.44
CA ALA A 14 1.36 11.47 9.79
C ALA A 14 1.65 11.12 11.27
N CYS A 15 0.75 11.47 12.18
CA CYS A 15 0.85 11.08 13.59
C CYS A 15 0.78 9.56 13.77
N LEU A 16 -0.06 8.85 13.01
CA LEU A 16 -0.11 7.38 13.04
C LEU A 16 1.18 6.76 12.54
N LEU A 17 1.74 7.28 11.44
CA LEU A 17 3.00 6.80 10.88
C LEU A 17 4.15 6.91 11.88
N ALA A 18 4.18 8.00 12.66
CA ALA A 18 5.17 8.21 13.72
C ALA A 18 4.99 7.24 14.91
N GLN A 19 3.75 6.87 15.26
CA GLN A 19 3.45 6.02 16.42
C GLN A 19 3.53 4.52 16.10
N SER A 20 2.88 4.09 15.02
CA SER A 20 2.73 2.69 14.65
C SER A 20 2.46 2.56 13.16
N ARG A 21 3.42 1.92 12.47
CA ARG A 21 3.34 1.64 11.03
C ARG A 21 2.16 0.72 10.70
N GLU A 22 1.82 -0.20 11.61
CA GLU A 22 0.63 -1.06 11.47
C GLU A 22 -0.67 -0.24 11.55
N LYS A 23 -0.80 0.65 12.54
CA LYS A 23 -2.00 1.52 12.65
C LYS A 23 -2.10 2.43 11.43
N TYR A 24 -0.97 2.96 10.97
CA TYR A 24 -0.92 3.75 9.74
C TYR A 24 -1.43 2.96 8.53
N ALA A 25 -0.87 1.78 8.27
CA ALA A 25 -1.30 0.93 7.16
C ALA A 25 -2.80 0.57 7.24
N ARG A 26 -3.30 0.19 8.41
CA ARG A 26 -4.73 -0.07 8.62
C ARG A 26 -5.58 1.17 8.38
N SER A 27 -5.12 2.37 8.79
CA SER A 27 -5.84 3.63 8.56
C SER A 27 -5.96 4.01 7.08
N LEU A 28 -5.06 3.50 6.23
CA LEU A 28 -5.16 3.63 4.79
C LEU A 28 -6.13 2.62 4.17
N GLY A 29 -6.44 1.52 4.86
CA GLY A 29 -7.31 0.44 4.38
C GLY A 29 -6.59 -0.89 4.14
N VAL A 30 -5.27 -0.97 4.38
CA VAL A 30 -4.51 -2.22 4.23
C VAL A 30 -5.02 -3.26 5.24
N ARG A 31 -5.28 -4.48 4.77
CA ARG A 31 -5.67 -5.60 5.62
C ARG A 31 -4.42 -6.31 6.11
N LEU A 32 -4.11 -6.16 7.40
CA LEU A 32 -2.96 -6.81 8.02
C LEU A 32 -3.40 -7.96 8.93
N GLY A 33 -2.71 -9.09 8.86
CA GLY A 33 -2.76 -10.16 9.84
C GLY A 33 -2.07 -9.79 11.16
N LYS A 34 -1.71 -10.81 11.94
CA LYS A 34 -1.03 -10.73 13.22
C LYS A 34 0.49 -10.77 13.03
N GLN A 35 1.22 -10.22 14.00
CA GLN A 35 2.70 -10.32 14.07
C GLN A 35 3.41 -9.84 12.79
N CYS A 36 2.87 -8.80 12.14
CA CYS A 36 3.53 -8.19 10.98
C CYS A 36 4.58 -7.19 11.44
N ARG A 37 5.77 -7.23 10.83
CA ARG A 37 6.85 -6.28 11.08
C ARG A 37 6.99 -5.34 9.89
N LEU A 38 6.63 -4.08 10.08
CA LEU A 38 6.68 -3.07 9.03
C LEU A 38 7.86 -2.13 9.30
N ILE A 39 8.92 -2.21 8.51
CA ILE A 39 10.16 -1.44 8.67
C ILE A 39 10.29 -0.47 7.49
N GLY A 40 10.64 0.79 7.75
CA GLY A 40 10.83 1.79 6.68
C GLY A 40 9.57 2.20 5.91
N VAL A 41 8.39 1.70 6.31
CA VAL A 41 7.11 2.12 5.72
C VAL A 41 6.94 3.62 5.77
N ASN A 42 6.49 4.18 4.66
CA ASN A 42 6.20 5.60 4.50
C ASN A 42 4.97 5.81 3.62
N SER A 43 4.70 7.08 3.28
CA SER A 43 3.51 7.45 2.50
C SER A 43 3.44 6.93 1.08
N ARG A 44 4.54 6.37 0.55
CA ARG A 44 4.60 5.80 -0.80
C ARG A 44 4.50 4.27 -0.82
N THR A 45 4.51 3.61 0.33
CA THR A 45 4.58 2.14 0.40
C THR A 45 3.35 1.46 -0.20
N PHE A 46 2.14 1.98 0.04
CA PHE A 46 0.88 1.30 -0.30
C PHE A 46 0.09 1.89 -1.48
N GLY A 47 0.71 2.78 -2.26
CA GLY A 47 0.08 3.35 -3.46
C GLY A 47 -1.20 4.16 -3.19
N SER A 48 -2.05 4.26 -4.21
CA SER A 48 -3.33 5.00 -4.18
C SER A 48 -4.54 4.15 -3.83
N GLU A 49 -4.46 2.82 -3.98
CA GLU A 49 -5.54 1.86 -3.61
C GLU A 49 -5.11 0.90 -2.48
N PRO A 50 -4.66 1.40 -1.31
CA PRO A 50 -4.19 0.57 -0.20
C PRO A 50 -5.23 -0.45 0.32
N TYR A 51 -6.53 -0.20 0.09
CA TYR A 51 -7.62 -1.10 0.44
C TYR A 51 -7.68 -2.39 -0.39
N LEU A 52 -6.88 -2.49 -1.46
CA LEU A 52 -6.71 -3.69 -2.28
C LEU A 52 -5.53 -4.57 -1.83
N ILE A 53 -4.78 -4.14 -0.80
CA ILE A 53 -3.60 -4.85 -0.31
C ILE A 53 -3.97 -5.65 0.95
N SER A 54 -3.56 -6.92 0.97
CA SER A 54 -3.67 -7.77 2.16
C SER A 54 -2.35 -8.47 2.47
N LEU A 55 -1.94 -8.43 3.74
CA LEU A 55 -0.83 -9.20 4.29
C LEU A 55 -1.38 -10.21 5.31
N GLY A 56 -0.95 -11.46 5.21
CA GLY A 56 -1.28 -12.52 6.15
C GLY A 56 -0.61 -12.34 7.53
N ASP A 57 -0.49 -13.43 8.27
CA ASP A 57 0.17 -13.47 9.57
C ASP A 57 1.69 -13.64 9.42
N HIS A 58 2.47 -13.05 10.32
CA HIS A 58 3.93 -13.15 10.35
C HIS A 58 4.59 -12.68 9.04
N VAL A 59 4.26 -11.45 8.61
CA VAL A 59 4.86 -10.84 7.41
C VAL A 59 5.81 -9.72 7.80
N GLU A 60 7.02 -9.75 7.25
CA GLU A 60 7.96 -8.64 7.36
C GLU A 60 8.09 -7.90 6.02
N ILE A 61 7.89 -6.58 6.04
CA ILE A 61 8.22 -5.71 4.91
C ILE A 61 9.30 -4.73 5.34
N THR A 62 10.23 -4.47 4.44
CA THR A 62 11.41 -3.65 4.69
C THR A 62 11.36 -2.32 3.94
N ASP A 63 12.37 -1.49 4.17
CA ASP A 63 12.43 -0.15 3.60
C ASP A 63 12.38 -0.16 2.07
N GLY A 64 11.77 0.88 1.51
CA GLY A 64 11.66 1.03 0.05
C GLY A 64 10.72 0.04 -0.66
N VAL A 65 10.12 -0.94 0.04
CA VAL A 65 9.10 -1.80 -0.57
C VAL A 65 7.91 -0.96 -1.08
N ARG A 66 7.45 -1.25 -2.29
CA ARG A 66 6.30 -0.59 -2.91
C ARG A 66 5.28 -1.58 -3.43
N PHE A 67 4.04 -1.38 -3.01
CA PHE A 67 2.86 -2.04 -3.58
C PHE A 67 2.21 -1.09 -4.58
N ILE A 68 2.11 -1.52 -5.83
CA ILE A 68 1.49 -0.76 -6.90
C ILE A 68 0.32 -1.59 -7.39
N THR A 69 -0.90 -1.21 -6.99
CA THR A 69 -2.16 -1.90 -7.32
C THR A 69 -2.74 -1.51 -8.67
N HIS A 70 -2.27 -0.38 -9.21
CA HIS A 70 -2.65 0.17 -10.50
C HIS A 70 -1.48 0.05 -11.48
N ASP A 71 -1.56 -0.90 -12.41
CA ASP A 71 -0.50 -1.11 -13.39
C ASP A 71 -0.61 -0.11 -14.54
N GLY A 72 0.25 0.90 -14.49
CA GLY A 72 0.36 1.92 -15.53
C GLY A 72 1.03 1.43 -16.82
N ALA A 73 1.65 0.26 -16.85
CA ALA A 73 2.28 -0.28 -18.05
C ALA A 73 1.27 -0.46 -19.19
N VAL A 74 -0.01 -0.67 -18.85
CA VAL A 74 -1.10 -0.79 -19.82
C VAL A 74 -1.30 0.46 -20.69
N TRP A 75 -0.72 1.60 -20.31
CA TRP A 75 -0.76 2.82 -21.10
C TRP A 75 -0.29 2.58 -22.56
N VAL A 76 0.72 1.74 -22.77
CA VAL A 76 1.24 1.43 -24.12
C VAL A 76 0.23 0.71 -25.01
N GLY A 77 -0.79 0.08 -24.42
CA GLY A 77 -1.87 -0.61 -25.14
C GLY A 77 -3.13 0.23 -25.32
N ARG A 78 -3.18 1.46 -24.80
CA ARG A 78 -4.40 2.28 -24.80
C ARG A 78 -4.79 2.84 -26.15
N ASP A 79 -3.87 2.97 -27.09
CA ASP A 79 -4.21 3.39 -28.46
C ASP A 79 -5.14 2.37 -29.14
N ALA A 80 -4.88 1.07 -28.93
CA ALA A 80 -5.74 -0.02 -29.41
C ALA A 80 -6.94 -0.26 -28.49
N HIS A 81 -6.76 -0.05 -27.18
CA HIS A 81 -7.78 -0.31 -26.17
C HIS A 81 -7.92 0.88 -25.21
N PRO A 82 -8.68 1.93 -25.58
CA PRO A 82 -8.74 3.19 -24.82
C PRO A 82 -9.21 3.06 -23.37
N GLN A 83 -9.99 2.01 -23.08
CA GLN A 83 -10.52 1.71 -21.75
C GLN A 83 -9.65 0.72 -20.96
N LEU A 84 -8.48 0.33 -21.48
CA LEU A 84 -7.61 -0.64 -20.82
C LEU A 84 -7.06 -0.06 -19.53
N ASP A 85 -7.44 -0.69 -18.43
CA ASP A 85 -6.98 -0.35 -17.10
C ASP A 85 -6.83 -1.62 -16.27
N VAL A 86 -5.72 -1.73 -15.53
CA VAL A 86 -5.44 -2.88 -14.68
C VAL A 86 -5.27 -2.38 -13.26
N ILE A 87 -6.32 -2.58 -12.47
CA ILE A 87 -6.34 -2.34 -11.03
C ILE A 87 -6.76 -3.64 -10.38
N LYS A 88 -5.86 -4.27 -9.61
CA LYS A 88 -6.13 -5.57 -8.99
C LYS A 88 -5.49 -5.68 -7.60
N PRO A 89 -6.01 -6.58 -6.74
CA PRO A 89 -5.51 -6.77 -5.39
C PRO A 89 -4.16 -7.49 -5.34
N ILE A 90 -3.33 -7.08 -4.38
CA ILE A 90 -2.07 -7.78 -4.03
C ILE A 90 -2.29 -8.51 -2.70
N GLN A 91 -2.10 -9.83 -2.70
CA GLN A 91 -2.34 -10.69 -1.55
C GLN A 91 -1.05 -11.42 -1.15
N ILE A 92 -0.52 -11.07 0.02
CA ILE A 92 0.64 -11.72 0.61
C ILE A 92 0.16 -12.72 1.65
N GLY A 93 0.64 -13.96 1.53
CA GLY A 93 0.32 -15.05 2.45
C GLY A 93 0.97 -14.88 3.84
N ASN A 94 0.98 -15.98 4.59
CA ASN A 94 1.58 -16.02 5.91
C ASN A 94 3.09 -16.33 5.83
N ASN A 95 3.86 -15.91 6.83
CA ASN A 95 5.29 -16.20 6.97
C ASN A 95 6.11 -15.78 5.75
N VAL A 96 5.99 -14.50 5.36
CA VAL A 96 6.65 -13.93 4.19
C VAL A 96 7.59 -12.81 4.61
N PHE A 97 8.82 -12.83 4.09
CA PHE A 97 9.73 -11.71 4.16
C PHE A 97 9.81 -11.02 2.79
N ILE A 98 9.61 -9.71 2.76
CA ILE A 98 9.75 -8.88 1.55
C ILE A 98 10.97 -7.99 1.70
N GLY A 99 11.98 -8.27 0.87
CA GLY A 99 13.28 -7.60 0.88
C GLY A 99 13.22 -6.15 0.38
N MET A 100 14.26 -5.40 0.73
CA MET A 100 14.34 -3.95 0.51
C MET A 100 14.17 -3.59 -0.97
N ASN A 101 13.49 -2.48 -1.25
CA ASN A 101 13.24 -1.98 -2.61
C ASN A 101 12.48 -2.93 -3.54
N SER A 102 11.84 -3.98 -3.02
CA SER A 102 10.96 -4.83 -3.83
C SER A 102 9.73 -4.05 -4.31
N ILE A 103 9.36 -4.24 -5.57
CA ILE A 103 8.15 -3.67 -6.17
C ILE A 103 7.20 -4.82 -6.48
N LEU A 104 6.00 -4.76 -5.89
CA LEU A 104 4.96 -5.75 -6.10
C LEU A 104 3.86 -5.13 -6.97
N LEU A 105 3.56 -5.80 -8.07
CA LEU A 105 2.49 -5.47 -9.01
C LEU A 105 1.27 -6.39 -8.80
N PRO A 106 0.09 -6.00 -9.32
CA PRO A 106 -1.14 -6.80 -9.33
C PRO A 106 -1.05 -8.17 -10.01
#